data_AF-A0A2E9MCZ7-F1
#
_entry.id   AF-A0A2E9MCZ7-F1
#
_cell.length_a   1.000
_cell.length_b   1.000
_cell.length_c   1.000
_cell.angle_alpha   90.00
_cell.angle_beta   90.00
_cell.angle_gamma   90.00
#
_symmetry.space_group_name_H-M   'P 1'
#
loop_
_entity.id
_entity.type
_entity.pdbx_description
1 polymer ?
#
loop_
_entity_poly.entity_id
_entity_poly.type
_entity_poly.pdbx_seq_one_letter_code
_entity_poly.pdbx_strand_id
1 'polypeptide(L)'
;MGRVAHFEIVASDPQQAATFYNGVFGWEIRPWDGHGEYLLVLTGEDDEVPGINGAIVHRSQSPAGSVNLVDVVSLDTAMVRVAENGGTIVHTRTTVPGVGYVAYCRDPEGNAFGLIERSPTAS
;
A
#
# COMPACT_ATOMS: atom_id res chain seq x y z
N MET A 1 -9.89 12.64 -1.28
CA MET A 1 -10.45 11.54 -2.08
C MET A 1 -10.64 10.34 -1.15
N GLY A 2 -11.27 9.26 -1.60
CA GLY A 2 -11.40 7.99 -0.85
C GLY A 2 -11.27 6.79 -1.80
N ARG A 3 -10.45 6.94 -2.84
CA ARG A 3 -10.24 5.92 -3.86
C ARG A 3 -9.17 4.95 -3.37
N VAL A 4 -9.34 3.66 -3.69
CA VAL A 4 -8.20 2.75 -3.68
C VAL A 4 -7.21 3.23 -4.73
N ALA A 5 -5.98 3.47 -4.32
CA ALA A 5 -4.98 4.16 -5.14
C ALA A 5 -3.64 3.43 -5.21
N HIS A 6 -3.44 2.41 -4.37
CA HIS A 6 -2.24 1.60 -4.34
C HIS A 6 -2.58 0.23 -3.75
N PHE A 7 -1.90 -0.82 -4.18
CA PHE A 7 -2.02 -2.15 -3.60
C PHE A 7 -0.66 -2.66 -3.13
N GLU A 8 -0.67 -3.56 -2.16
CA GLU A 8 0.51 -4.28 -1.69
C GLU A 8 0.26 -5.78 -1.75
N ILE A 9 1.18 -6.51 -2.36
CA ILE A 9 1.24 -7.96 -2.36
C ILE A 9 2.24 -8.38 -1.28
N VAL A 10 1.78 -9.15 -0.30
CA VAL A 10 2.59 -9.48 0.88
C VAL A 10 3.23 -10.86 0.71
N ALA A 11 4.56 -10.88 0.60
CA ALA A 11 5.34 -12.07 0.31
C ALA A 11 6.35 -12.40 1.44
N SER A 12 6.63 -13.69 1.65
CA SER A 12 7.79 -14.12 2.45
C SER A 12 9.10 -13.99 1.70
N ASP A 13 9.03 -14.08 0.37
CA ASP A 13 10.15 -13.88 -0.54
C ASP A 13 9.68 -12.90 -1.63
N PRO A 14 9.89 -11.58 -1.43
CA PRO A 14 9.48 -10.56 -2.39
C PRO A 14 10.08 -10.78 -3.78
N GLN A 15 11.31 -11.30 -3.86
CA GLN A 15 12.00 -11.51 -5.14
C GLN A 15 11.41 -12.69 -5.92
N GLN A 16 11.02 -13.76 -5.24
CA GLN A 16 10.28 -14.86 -5.86
C GLN A 16 8.92 -14.40 -6.39
N ALA A 17 8.19 -13.60 -5.60
CA ALA A 17 6.92 -13.01 -6.05
C ALA A 17 7.14 -12.09 -7.26
N ALA A 18 8.16 -11.24 -7.24
CA ALA A 18 8.49 -10.36 -8.36
C ALA A 18 8.77 -11.14 -9.64
N THR A 19 9.57 -12.20 -9.54
CA THR A 19 9.86 -13.09 -10.68
C THR A 19 8.59 -13.72 -11.25
N PHE A 20 7.68 -14.15 -10.38
CA PHE A 20 6.39 -14.71 -10.79
C PHE A 20 5.51 -13.67 -11.52
N TYR A 21 5.26 -12.51 -10.93
CA TYR A 21 4.38 -11.50 -11.54
C TYR A 21 4.96 -10.92 -12.83
N ASN A 22 6.28 -10.74 -12.90
CA ASN A 22 6.95 -10.38 -14.14
C ASN A 22 6.79 -11.46 -15.22
N GLY A 23 7.01 -12.74 -14.89
CA GLY A 23 6.91 -13.82 -15.87
C GLY A 23 5.48 -14.10 -16.36
N VAL A 24 4.47 -13.90 -15.52
CA VAL A 24 3.06 -14.19 -15.86
C VAL A 24 2.39 -13.00 -16.57
N PHE A 25 2.63 -11.78 -16.10
CA PHE A 25 1.90 -10.59 -16.55
C PHE A 25 2.78 -9.55 -17.25
N GLY A 26 4.10 -9.71 -17.23
CA GLY A 26 5.02 -8.73 -17.81
C GLY A 26 5.14 -7.44 -16.99
N TRP A 27 4.71 -7.42 -15.73
CA TRP A 27 4.80 -6.22 -14.88
C TRP A 27 6.24 -5.74 -14.73
N GLU A 28 6.44 -4.42 -14.82
CA GLU A 28 7.71 -3.80 -14.44
C GLU A 28 7.76 -3.74 -12.91
N ILE A 29 8.79 -4.37 -12.35
CA ILE A 29 8.99 -4.47 -10.91
C ILE A 29 10.41 -4.04 -10.60
N ARG A 30 10.55 -3.03 -9.74
CA ARG A 30 11.85 -2.46 -9.41
C ARG A 30 11.99 -2.16 -7.92
N PRO A 31 13.20 -2.29 -7.35
CA PRO A 31 13.47 -1.81 -6.02
C PRO A 31 13.10 -0.33 -5.89
N TRP A 32 12.50 0.02 -4.76
CA TRP A 32 12.38 1.41 -4.37
C TRP A 32 13.50 1.76 -3.41
N ASP A 33 14.28 2.79 -3.73
CA ASP A 33 15.41 3.27 -2.91
C ASP A 33 14.99 3.92 -1.58
N GLY A 34 13.74 3.69 -1.16
CA GLY A 34 13.19 4.15 0.11
C GLY A 34 13.52 3.21 1.28
N HIS A 35 12.50 2.92 2.09
CA HIS A 35 12.68 2.22 3.36
C HIS A 35 12.24 0.74 3.26
N GLY A 36 13.14 -0.20 3.58
CA GLY A 36 12.86 -1.65 3.63
C GLY A 36 12.84 -2.34 2.26
N GLU A 37 12.60 -3.67 2.26
CA GLU A 37 12.37 -4.45 1.03
C GLU A 37 11.01 -4.11 0.42
N TYR A 38 10.99 -3.04 -0.38
CA TYR A 38 9.81 -2.54 -1.08
C TYR A 38 10.06 -2.57 -2.59
N LEU A 39 9.34 -3.42 -3.31
CA LEU A 39 9.46 -3.53 -4.77
C LEU A 39 8.25 -2.86 -5.42
N LEU A 40 8.45 -1.72 -6.08
CA LEU A 40 7.39 -1.04 -6.81
C LEU A 40 6.93 -1.88 -7.99
N VAL A 41 5.63 -1.95 -8.20
CA VAL A 41 4.97 -2.68 -9.27
C VAL A 41 4.22 -1.69 -10.15
N LEU A 42 4.59 -1.65 -11.42
CA LEU A 42 3.88 -0.93 -12.48
C LEU A 42 3.05 -1.96 -13.27
N THR A 43 1.72 -1.78 -13.26
CA THR A 43 0.78 -2.75 -13.84
C THR A 43 0.34 -2.38 -15.27
N GLY A 44 0.65 -1.16 -15.71
CA GLY A 44 0.38 -0.61 -17.03
C GLY A 44 0.76 0.87 -17.09
N GLU A 45 0.70 1.46 -18.27
CA GLU A 45 0.82 2.93 -18.43
C GLU A 45 -0.50 3.62 -18.07
N ASP A 46 -0.43 4.80 -17.46
CA ASP A 46 -1.59 5.52 -16.92
C ASP A 46 -2.57 6.01 -18.02
N ASP A 47 -2.16 5.98 -19.30
CA ASP A 47 -2.88 6.54 -20.45
C ASP A 47 -3.62 5.50 -21.32
N GLU A 48 -3.26 4.21 -21.25
CA GLU A 48 -3.89 3.17 -22.07
C GLU A 48 -5.16 2.58 -21.43
N VAL A 49 -5.10 2.19 -20.15
CA VAL A 49 -6.21 1.54 -19.44
C VAL A 49 -6.23 1.99 -17.97
N PRO A 50 -7.41 2.36 -17.42
CA PRO A 50 -7.51 2.68 -16.00
C PRO A 50 -7.05 1.51 -15.13
N GLY A 51 -6.07 1.76 -14.27
CA GLY A 51 -5.50 0.79 -13.34
C GLY A 51 -4.92 1.47 -12.10
N ILE A 52 -4.39 0.67 -11.19
CA ILE A 52 -3.58 1.15 -10.07
C ILE A 52 -2.25 0.42 -10.07
N ASN A 53 -1.22 1.11 -9.62
CA ASN A 53 0.10 0.54 -9.35
C ASN A 53 0.17 0.07 -7.90
N GLY A 54 1.24 -0.63 -7.56
CA GLY A 54 1.36 -1.25 -6.26
C GLY A 54 2.78 -1.53 -5.84
N ALA A 55 2.91 -2.46 -4.92
CA ALA A 55 4.20 -2.97 -4.48
C ALA A 55 4.14 -4.42 -4.04
N ILE A 56 5.30 -5.07 -4.03
CA ILE A 56 5.52 -6.31 -3.29
C ILE A 56 6.31 -5.95 -2.04
N VAL A 57 5.80 -6.38 -0.88
CA VAL A 57 6.36 -6.07 0.44
C VAL A 57 6.62 -7.34 1.23
N HIS A 58 7.62 -7.30 2.10
CA HIS A 58 7.92 -8.43 2.97
C HIS A 58 6.86 -8.60 4.07
N ARG A 59 6.46 -9.84 4.38
CA ARG A 59 5.38 -10.15 5.35
C ARG A 59 5.58 -9.61 6.76
N SER A 60 6.82 -9.36 7.18
CA SER A 60 7.06 -8.71 8.48
C SER A 60 6.58 -7.25 8.54
N GLN A 61 6.26 -6.63 7.40
CA GLN A 61 5.90 -5.22 7.30
C GLN A 61 4.39 -4.97 7.15
N SER A 62 3.59 -5.99 6.80
CA SER A 62 2.17 -5.84 6.46
C SER A 62 1.36 -7.12 6.74
N PRO A 63 0.04 -7.05 7.00
CA PRO A 63 -0.82 -8.22 7.21
C PRO A 63 -0.75 -9.21 6.04
N ALA A 64 -0.95 -10.51 6.29
CA ALA A 64 -0.86 -11.53 5.24
C ALA A 64 -1.89 -11.31 4.10
N GLY A 65 -1.51 -11.62 2.87
CA GLY A 65 -2.38 -11.55 1.69
C GLY A 65 -2.08 -10.35 0.81
N SER A 66 -3.12 -9.61 0.42
CA SER A 66 -3.00 -8.38 -0.35
C SER A 66 -3.71 -7.26 0.38
N VAL A 67 -3.11 -6.08 0.41
CA VAL A 67 -3.62 -4.91 1.13
C VAL A 67 -3.85 -3.79 0.13
N ASN A 68 -5.06 -3.22 0.14
CA ASN A 68 -5.38 -2.04 -0.65
C ASN A 68 -5.23 -0.79 0.20
N LEU A 69 -4.56 0.24 -0.34
CA LEU A 69 -4.40 1.53 0.31
C LEU A 69 -5.38 2.54 -0.28
N VAL A 70 -6.16 3.15 0.60
CA VAL A 70 -7.14 4.19 0.27
C VAL A 70 -6.48 5.56 0.43
N ASP A 71 -6.49 6.35 -0.65
CA ASP A 71 -5.98 7.72 -0.65
C ASP A 71 -6.92 8.65 0.14
N VAL A 72 -6.38 9.32 1.15
CA VAL A 72 -7.11 10.19 2.07
C VAL A 72 -6.45 11.56 2.17
N VAL A 73 -7.26 12.57 2.48
CA VAL A 73 -6.78 13.96 2.62
C VAL A 73 -6.01 14.17 3.92
N SER A 74 -6.43 13.47 4.98
CA SER A 74 -5.81 13.53 6.30
C SER A 74 -5.88 12.14 6.92
N LEU A 75 -4.72 11.59 7.23
CA LEU A 75 -4.57 10.31 7.87
C LEU A 75 -5.21 10.33 9.26
N ASP A 76 -4.97 11.38 10.05
CA ASP A 76 -5.51 11.54 11.40
C ASP A 76 -7.05 11.55 11.38
N THR A 77 -7.65 12.36 10.50
CA THR A 77 -9.11 12.42 10.35
C THR A 77 -9.68 11.08 9.89
N ALA A 78 -9.01 10.39 8.97
CA ALA A 78 -9.45 9.10 8.47
C ALA A 78 -9.38 8.01 9.54
N MET A 79 -8.32 7.95 10.33
CA MET A 79 -8.17 6.99 11.42
C MET A 79 -9.24 7.16 12.51
N VAL A 80 -9.60 8.41 12.85
CA VAL A 80 -10.73 8.68 13.77
C VAL A 80 -12.02 8.09 13.21
N ARG A 81 -12.33 8.34 11.92
CA ARG A 81 -13.53 7.78 11.28
C ARG A 81 -13.52 6.26 11.25
N VAL A 82 -12.37 5.63 11.01
CA VAL A 82 -12.24 4.17 11.06
C VAL A 82 -12.64 3.65 12.45
N ALA A 83 -12.09 4.23 13.51
CA ALA A 83 -12.41 3.83 14.88
C ALA A 83 -13.89 4.07 15.25
N GLU A 84 -14.44 5.22 14.88
CA GLU A 84 -15.85 5.56 15.13
C GLU A 84 -16.84 4.62 14.41
N ASN A 85 -16.41 3.97 13.32
CA ASN A 85 -17.23 3.05 12.54
C ASN A 85 -16.89 1.57 12.80
N GLY A 86 -16.26 1.27 13.95
CA GLY A 86 -16.01 -0.10 14.40
C GLY A 86 -14.77 -0.78 13.80
N GLY A 87 -13.96 -0.03 13.05
CA GLY A 87 -12.65 -0.50 12.59
C GLY A 87 -11.58 -0.40 13.68
N THR A 88 -10.47 -1.08 13.45
CA THR A 88 -9.32 -1.08 14.38
C THR A 88 -8.08 -0.55 13.69
N ILE A 89 -7.32 0.32 14.35
CA ILE A 89 -6.01 0.77 13.86
C ILE A 89 -4.96 -0.28 14.25
N VAL A 90 -4.29 -0.86 13.27
CA VAL A 90 -3.28 -1.92 13.47
C VAL A 90 -1.87 -1.33 13.56
N HIS A 91 -1.54 -0.46 12.62
CA HIS A 91 -0.32 0.34 12.62
C HIS A 91 -0.70 1.80 12.40
N THR A 92 -0.22 2.65 13.29
CA THR A 92 -0.44 4.09 13.22
C THR A 92 0.43 4.74 12.14
N ARG A 93 0.38 6.08 12.08
CA ARG A 93 1.11 6.92 11.14
C ARG A 93 2.58 6.52 11.02
N THR A 94 2.95 6.06 9.84
CA THR A 94 4.34 5.81 9.42
C THR A 94 4.69 6.79 8.31
N THR A 95 5.80 7.49 8.44
CA THR A 95 6.31 8.39 7.40
C THR A 95 6.96 7.58 6.29
N VAL A 96 6.61 7.92 5.06
CA VAL A 96 7.21 7.40 3.83
C VAL A 96 7.86 8.59 3.13
N PRO A 97 9.17 8.83 3.34
CA PRO A 97 9.85 10.04 2.86
C PRO A 97 9.63 10.29 1.37
N GLY A 98 9.26 11.53 1.03
CA GLY A 98 8.98 11.94 -0.36
C GLY A 98 7.66 11.42 -0.95
N VAL A 99 6.92 10.56 -0.25
CA VAL A 99 5.61 10.03 -0.69
C VAL A 99 4.48 10.58 0.19
N GLY A 100 4.62 10.47 1.51
CA GLY A 100 3.57 10.88 2.44
C GLY A 100 3.55 10.08 3.72
N TYR A 101 2.34 9.78 4.21
CA TYR A 101 2.10 9.03 5.44
C TYR A 101 1.18 7.85 5.18
N VAL A 102 1.45 6.72 5.84
CA VAL A 102 0.63 5.52 5.76
C VAL A 102 0.18 5.06 7.14
N ALA A 103 -0.96 4.38 7.19
CA ALA A 103 -1.44 3.64 8.36
C ALA A 103 -2.18 2.38 7.90
N TYR A 104 -2.23 1.36 8.75
CA TYR A 104 -2.91 0.11 8.45
C TYR A 104 -4.01 -0.15 9.46
N CYS A 105 -5.16 -0.59 8.96
CA CYS A 105 -6.39 -0.76 9.72
C CYS A 105 -6.99 -2.14 9.44
N ARG A 106 -7.99 -2.51 10.25
CA ARG A 106 -8.95 -3.57 9.97
C ARG A 106 -10.36 -3.01 9.98
N ASP A 107 -11.19 -3.47 9.05
CA ASP A 107 -12.62 -3.19 9.09
C ASP A 107 -13.32 -4.08 10.15
N PRO A 108 -14.64 -3.91 10.39
CA PRO A 108 -15.37 -4.72 11.36
C PRO A 108 -15.35 -6.23 11.10
N GLU A 109 -15.09 -6.65 9.85
CA GLU A 109 -15.00 -8.05 9.43
C GLU A 109 -13.57 -8.60 9.53
N GLY A 110 -12.61 -7.76 9.94
CA GLY A 110 -11.20 -8.12 10.09
C GLY A 110 -10.36 -8.01 8.82
N ASN A 111 -10.90 -7.48 7.72
CA ASN A 111 -10.15 -7.30 6.48
C ASN A 111 -9.09 -6.22 6.67
N ALA A 112 -7.84 -6.52 6.32
CA ALA A 112 -6.76 -5.56 6.35
C ALA A 112 -6.85 -4.57 5.19
N PHE A 113 -6.69 -3.29 5.48
CA PHE A 113 -6.56 -2.24 4.47
C PHE A 113 -5.61 -1.14 4.98
N GLY A 114 -5.08 -0.36 4.05
CA GLY A 114 -4.23 0.78 4.36
C GLY A 114 -4.89 2.12 4.05
N LEU A 115 -4.35 3.17 4.67
CA LEU A 115 -4.64 4.56 4.39
C LEU A 115 -3.35 5.21 3.92
N ILE A 116 -3.42 6.06 2.89
CA ILE A 116 -2.30 6.86 2.44
C ILE A 116 -2.71 8.33 2.35
N GLU A 117 -1.95 9.19 3.01
CA GLU A 117 -2.00 10.64 2.83
C GLU A 117 -0.77 11.06 2.04
N ARG A 118 -0.95 11.47 0.78
CA ARG A 118 0.17 11.90 -0.07
C ARG A 118 0.67 13.27 0.35
N SER A 119 1.96 13.35 0.66
CA SER A 119 2.66 14.58 1.02
C SER A 119 4.10 14.48 0.52
N PRO A 120 4.42 15.11 -0.63
CA PRO A 120 5.77 15.08 -1.21
C PRO A 120 6.84 15.69 -0.30
N THR A 121 6.43 16.50 0.67
CA THR A 121 7.30 17.14 1.66
C THR A 121 7.42 16.34 2.97
N ALA A 122 6.84 15.14 3.04
CA ALA A 122 6.97 14.29 4.21
C ALA A 122 8.43 13.86 4.42
N SER A 123 8.92 14.06 5.65
CA SER A 123 10.29 13.78 6.10
C SER A 123 10.26 13.06 7.44
#